data_AF-A0A6I9WBQ4-F1
#
_entry.id   AF-A0A6I9WBQ4-F1
#
_cell.length_a   1.000
_cell.length_b   1.000
_cell.length_c   1.000
_cell.angle_alpha   90.00
_cell.angle_beta   90.00
_cell.angle_gamma   90.00
#
_symmetry.space_group_name_H-M   'P 1'
#
loop_
_entity.id
_entity.type
_entity.pdbx_description
1 polymer ?
#
loop_
_entity_poly.entity_id
_entity_poly.type
_entity_poly.pdbx_seq_one_letter_code
_entity_poly.pdbx_strand_id
1 'polypeptide(L)'
;MFSPINLSSPKSFQGRNLTGTARVIHDLVADIHANIQQWNNFHIQGVTYLKDITQHKYNKNYSEILQNLCDKLENICDNLDNIVKNLEQIKYKLINISALQKTDDKLFISWPTIKFGEAAETIHKAYEMEAKLKRNLLENVAHNYTESWKMLHLATWVYEPFITENLTILLNSLFIETGHK
;
A
#
# COMPACT_ATOMS: atom_id res chain seq x y z
N MET A 1 46.48 15.28 7.75
CA MET A 1 45.71 15.08 8.99
C MET A 1 44.25 15.37 8.67
N PHE A 2 43.40 14.35 8.62
CA PHE A 2 41.95 14.51 8.56
C PHE A 2 41.38 13.73 9.75
N SER A 3 40.72 14.44 10.67
CA SER A 3 40.02 13.81 11.78
C SER A 3 38.69 13.22 11.28
N PRO A 4 38.27 12.05 11.75
CA PRO A 4 36.99 11.48 11.34
C PRO A 4 35.84 12.31 11.92
N ILE A 5 34.89 12.67 11.07
CA ILE A 5 33.62 13.26 11.49
C ILE A 5 32.81 12.13 12.14
N ASN A 6 32.59 12.23 13.45
CA ASN A 6 31.61 11.37 14.13
C ASN A 6 30.21 11.76 13.67
N LEU A 7 29.72 11.09 12.63
CA LEU A 7 28.29 11.03 12.33
C LEU A 7 27.62 10.31 13.50
N SER A 8 27.07 11.07 14.43
CA SER A 8 26.18 10.53 15.45
C SER A 8 25.06 9.79 14.75
N SER A 9 25.01 8.47 14.89
CA SER A 9 23.83 7.68 14.53
C SER A 9 22.60 8.36 15.14
N PRO A 10 21.49 8.55 14.40
CA PRO A 10 20.25 9.00 15.01
C PRO A 10 19.95 8.06 16.16
N LYS A 11 19.77 8.60 17.37
CA LYS A 11 19.35 7.79 18.52
C LYS A 11 18.05 7.12 18.14
N SER A 12 18.02 5.79 18.13
CA SER A 12 16.81 5.02 17.86
C SER A 12 15.71 5.48 18.82
N PHE A 13 14.54 5.84 18.29
CA PHE A 13 13.36 6.21 19.08
C PHE A 13 12.73 5.01 19.82
N GLN A 14 13.28 3.80 19.63
CA GLN A 14 12.85 2.57 20.30
C GLN A 14 12.93 2.71 21.83
N GLY A 15 11.77 2.63 22.49
CA GLY A 15 11.67 2.51 23.96
C GLY A 15 11.33 3.79 24.74
N ARG A 16 11.04 4.93 24.09
CA ARG A 16 10.49 6.10 24.80
C ARG A 16 8.98 5.97 24.99
N ASN A 17 8.49 6.24 26.21
CA ASN A 17 7.05 6.35 26.47
C ASN A 17 6.48 7.57 25.73
N LEU A 18 6.02 7.36 24.51
CA LEU A 18 5.36 8.40 23.72
C LEU A 18 4.03 8.77 24.38
N THR A 19 3.76 10.07 24.49
CA THR A 19 2.50 10.62 25.00
C THR A 19 1.94 11.65 24.03
N GLY A 20 0.63 11.89 24.10
CA GLY A 20 -0.06 12.85 23.23
C GLY A 20 0.04 12.48 21.75
N THR A 21 0.24 13.48 20.91
CA THR A 21 0.15 13.35 19.45
C THR A 21 1.23 12.46 18.84
N ALA A 22 2.43 12.44 19.40
CA ALA A 22 3.51 11.57 18.92
C ALA A 22 3.11 10.09 19.00
N ARG A 23 2.39 9.69 20.06
CA ARG A 23 1.87 8.32 20.18
C ARG A 23 0.80 8.04 19.13
N VAL A 24 -0.14 8.96 18.94
CA VAL A 24 -1.22 8.78 17.96
C VAL A 24 -0.65 8.65 16.54
N ILE A 25 0.32 9.47 16.15
CA ILE A 25 0.96 9.37 14.84
C ILE A 25 1.73 8.06 14.69
N HIS A 26 2.46 7.65 15.73
CA HIS A 26 3.16 6.37 15.74
C HIS A 26 2.19 5.20 15.51
N ASP A 27 1.09 5.15 16.25
CA ASP A 27 0.08 4.09 16.14
C ASP A 27 -0.59 4.09 14.73
N LEU A 28 -0.89 5.26 14.18
CA LEU A 28 -1.43 5.38 12.81
C LEU A 28 -0.44 4.91 11.74
N VAL A 29 0.86 5.12 11.93
CA VAL A 29 1.89 4.60 11.02
C VAL A 29 2.04 3.09 11.14
N ALA A 30 1.91 2.53 12.35
CA ALA A 30 1.83 1.08 12.54
C ALA A 30 0.63 0.48 11.79
N ASP A 31 -0.53 1.15 11.83
CA ASP A 31 -1.72 0.75 11.09
C ASP A 31 -1.50 0.81 9.56
N ILE A 32 -0.81 1.83 9.04
CA ILE A 32 -0.41 1.88 7.61
C ILE A 32 0.44 0.66 7.26
N HIS A 33 1.44 0.34 8.08
CA HIS A 33 2.29 -0.82 7.85
C HIS A 33 1.48 -2.13 7.83
N ALA A 34 0.59 -2.33 8.80
CA ALA A 34 -0.26 -3.51 8.86
C ALA A 34 -1.18 -3.65 7.62
N ASN A 35 -1.78 -2.55 7.17
CA ASN A 35 -2.62 -2.53 5.97
C ASN A 35 -1.82 -2.89 4.70
N ILE A 36 -0.59 -2.41 4.58
CA ILE A 36 0.29 -2.71 3.43
C ILE A 36 0.72 -4.18 3.43
N GLN A 37 1.03 -4.76 4.59
CA GLN A 37 1.32 -6.19 4.67
C GLN A 37 0.11 -7.04 4.25
N GLN A 38 -1.09 -6.66 4.66
CA GLN A 38 -2.32 -7.32 4.22
C GLN A 38 -2.54 -7.16 2.71
N TRP A 39 -2.29 -5.97 2.16
CA TRP A 39 -2.36 -5.74 0.71
C TRP A 39 -1.47 -6.71 -0.05
N ASN A 40 -0.20 -6.83 0.36
CA ASN A 40 0.76 -7.73 -0.28
C ASN A 40 0.28 -9.19 -0.24
N ASN A 41 -0.30 -9.63 0.87
CA ASN A 41 -0.86 -10.97 1.00
C ASN A 41 -2.03 -11.22 0.03
N PHE A 42 -2.94 -10.25 -0.11
CA PHE A 42 -4.05 -10.35 -1.05
C PHE A 42 -3.59 -10.22 -2.50
N HIS A 43 -2.61 -9.37 -2.78
CA HIS A 43 -1.99 -9.24 -4.10
C HIS A 43 -1.46 -10.59 -4.58
N ILE A 44 -0.68 -11.29 -3.76
CA ILE A 44 -0.09 -12.60 -4.11
C ILE A 44 -1.18 -13.66 -4.36
N GLN A 45 -2.24 -13.66 -3.54
CA GLN A 45 -3.40 -14.53 -3.76
C GLN A 45 -4.11 -14.19 -5.07
N GLY A 46 -4.30 -12.90 -5.37
CA GLY A 46 -4.87 -12.43 -6.63
C GLY A 46 -4.06 -12.88 -7.85
N VAL A 47 -2.73 -12.81 -7.79
CA VAL A 47 -1.84 -13.35 -8.85
C VAL A 47 -2.09 -14.83 -9.08
N THR A 48 -2.34 -15.59 -8.02
CA THR A 48 -2.60 -17.04 -8.10
C THR A 48 -3.90 -17.31 -8.83
N TYR A 49 -5.00 -16.69 -8.40
CA TYR A 49 -6.30 -16.85 -9.08
C TYR A 49 -6.28 -16.34 -10.51
N LEU A 50 -5.58 -15.24 -10.78
CA LEU A 50 -5.43 -14.70 -12.13
C LEU A 50 -4.71 -15.68 -13.06
N LYS A 51 -3.64 -16.34 -12.58
CA LYS A 51 -2.96 -17.41 -13.33
C LYS A 51 -3.91 -18.55 -13.65
N ASP A 52 -4.66 -19.04 -12.67
CA ASP A 52 -5.61 -20.14 -12.87
C ASP A 52 -6.70 -19.74 -13.89
N ILE A 53 -7.23 -18.51 -13.81
CA ILE A 53 -8.17 -17.97 -14.80
C ILE A 53 -7.58 -18.02 -16.21
N THR A 54 -6.33 -17.57 -16.38
CA THR A 54 -5.69 -17.56 -17.71
C THR A 54 -5.49 -18.97 -18.29
N GLN A 55 -5.32 -19.98 -17.45
CA GLN A 55 -5.21 -21.39 -17.86
C GLN A 55 -6.56 -21.97 -18.26
N HIS A 56 -7.62 -21.64 -17.51
CA HIS A 56 -8.97 -22.13 -17.78
C HIS A 56 -9.70 -21.34 -18.89
N LYS A 57 -9.27 -20.12 -19.20
CA LYS A 57 -9.85 -19.28 -20.26
C LYS A 57 -9.15 -19.48 -21.62
N TYR A 58 -9.41 -20.58 -22.31
CA TYR A 58 -8.80 -20.88 -23.62
C TYR A 58 -9.74 -20.69 -24.82
N ASN A 59 -11.02 -20.43 -24.59
CA ASN A 59 -12.01 -20.20 -25.63
C ASN A 59 -13.09 -19.20 -25.17
N LYS A 60 -14.11 -18.98 -25.99
CA LYS A 60 -15.23 -18.09 -25.67
C LYS A 60 -16.17 -18.64 -24.58
N ASN A 61 -16.14 -19.95 -24.32
CA ASN A 61 -17.02 -20.58 -23.35
C ASN A 61 -16.70 -20.10 -21.94
N TYR A 62 -17.70 -20.16 -21.10
CA TYR A 62 -17.62 -19.75 -19.71
C TYR A 62 -18.07 -20.93 -18.85
N SER A 63 -17.12 -21.54 -18.14
CA SER A 63 -17.35 -22.72 -17.30
C SER A 63 -17.63 -22.33 -15.86
N GLU A 64 -18.26 -23.22 -15.10
CA GLU A 64 -18.46 -23.06 -13.65
C GLU A 64 -17.13 -22.87 -12.89
N ILE A 65 -16.07 -23.56 -13.30
CA ILE A 65 -14.72 -23.39 -12.72
C ILE A 65 -14.24 -21.95 -12.90
N LEU A 66 -14.47 -21.38 -14.08
CA LEU A 66 -14.09 -20.01 -14.40
C LEU A 66 -14.91 -19.01 -13.57
N GLN A 67 -16.22 -19.22 -13.39
CA GLN A 67 -17.04 -18.41 -12.50
C GLN A 67 -16.47 -18.41 -11.08
N ASN A 68 -16.23 -19.59 -10.52
CA ASN A 68 -15.72 -19.73 -9.16
C ASN A 68 -14.35 -19.05 -8.96
N LEU A 69 -13.50 -19.03 -9.98
CA LEU A 69 -12.22 -18.32 -9.94
C LEU A 69 -12.41 -16.80 -10.02
N CYS A 70 -13.33 -16.32 -10.86
CA CYS A 70 -13.70 -14.91 -10.92
C CYS A 70 -14.28 -14.42 -9.58
N ASP A 71 -15.17 -15.19 -8.95
CA ASP A 71 -15.75 -14.85 -7.64
C ASP A 71 -14.67 -14.77 -6.55
N LYS A 72 -13.68 -15.67 -6.59
CA LYS A 72 -12.53 -15.61 -5.69
C LYS A 72 -11.67 -14.36 -5.94
N LEU A 73 -11.44 -14.00 -7.20
CA LEU A 73 -10.70 -12.79 -7.54
C LEU A 73 -11.49 -11.52 -7.17
N GLU A 74 -12.81 -11.53 -7.30
CA GLU A 74 -13.70 -10.46 -6.83
C GLU A 74 -13.58 -10.25 -5.32
N ASN A 75 -13.62 -11.33 -4.53
CA ASN A 75 -13.38 -11.27 -3.09
C ASN A 75 -12.00 -10.69 -2.75
N ILE A 76 -10.97 -10.97 -3.56
CA ILE A 76 -9.66 -10.31 -3.40
C ILE A 76 -9.78 -8.80 -3.62
N CYS A 77 -10.43 -8.37 -4.71
CA CYS A 77 -10.65 -6.94 -4.98
C CYS A 77 -11.46 -6.25 -3.87
N ASP A 78 -12.49 -6.90 -3.31
CA ASP A 78 -13.26 -6.38 -2.18
C ASP A 78 -12.37 -6.13 -0.95
N ASN A 79 -11.45 -7.06 -0.66
CA ASN A 79 -10.51 -6.91 0.44
C ASN A 79 -9.49 -5.79 0.20
N LEU A 80 -9.01 -5.64 -1.04
CA LEU A 80 -8.13 -4.53 -1.42
C LEU A 80 -8.84 -3.17 -1.28
N ASP A 81 -10.11 -3.07 -1.68
CA ASP A 81 -10.90 -1.85 -1.50
C ASP A 81 -11.12 -1.51 -0.01
N ASN A 82 -11.29 -2.52 0.84
CA ASN A 82 -11.38 -2.31 2.28
C ASN A 82 -10.06 -1.77 2.88
N ILE A 83 -8.91 -2.24 2.37
CA ILE A 83 -7.60 -1.69 2.75
C ILE A 83 -7.50 -0.22 2.31
N VAL A 84 -7.92 0.12 1.09
CA VAL A 84 -7.91 1.52 0.62
C VAL A 84 -8.77 2.40 1.51
N LYS A 85 -9.97 1.96 1.90
CA LYS A 85 -10.83 2.70 2.85
C LYS A 85 -10.14 2.91 4.20
N ASN A 86 -9.43 1.90 4.73
CA ASN A 86 -8.69 2.04 5.98
C ASN A 86 -7.56 3.08 5.84
N LEU A 87 -6.79 3.02 4.74
CA LEU A 87 -5.75 4.00 4.44
C LEU A 87 -6.33 5.42 4.29
N GLU A 88 -7.52 5.55 3.73
CA GLU A 88 -8.23 6.83 3.62
C GLU A 88 -8.56 7.42 5.00
N GLN A 89 -9.07 6.59 5.92
CA GLN A 89 -9.38 7.01 7.28
C GLN A 89 -8.11 7.43 8.03
N ILE A 90 -7.01 6.69 7.88
CA ILE A 90 -5.72 7.03 8.49
C ILE A 90 -5.19 8.36 7.94
N LYS A 91 -5.24 8.54 6.61
CA LYS A 91 -4.90 9.80 5.93
C LYS A 91 -5.65 10.98 6.55
N TYR A 92 -6.97 10.92 6.66
CA TYR A 92 -7.74 12.03 7.23
C TYR A 92 -7.35 12.34 8.68
N LYS A 93 -7.12 11.30 9.50
CA LYS A 93 -6.65 11.50 10.88
C LYS A 93 -5.30 12.23 10.91
N LEU A 94 -4.32 11.81 10.09
CA LEU A 94 -3.00 12.43 10.03
C LEU A 94 -3.05 13.87 9.51
N ILE A 95 -3.85 14.14 8.47
CA ILE A 95 -4.04 15.51 7.95
C ILE A 95 -4.68 16.40 9.00
N ASN A 96 -5.72 15.93 9.70
CA ASN A 96 -6.39 16.71 10.74
C ASN A 96 -5.45 17.03 11.91
N ILE A 97 -4.66 16.04 12.35
CA ILE A 97 -3.63 16.24 13.36
C ILE A 97 -2.62 17.31 12.90
N SER A 98 -2.17 17.23 11.65
CA SER A 98 -1.24 18.19 11.05
C SER A 98 -1.81 19.61 10.99
N ALA A 99 -3.10 19.75 10.68
CA ALA A 99 -3.78 21.03 10.62
C ALA A 99 -3.96 21.68 12.01
N LEU A 100 -4.15 20.86 13.06
CA LEU A 100 -4.32 21.30 14.44
C LEU A 100 -2.98 21.63 15.13
N GLN A 101 -1.90 20.94 14.73
CA GLN A 101 -0.55 21.10 15.29
C GLN A 101 0.43 21.60 14.23
N LYS A 102 0.20 22.83 13.76
CA LYS A 102 1.12 23.55 12.88
C LYS A 102 2.37 23.96 13.66
N THR A 103 3.24 23.00 13.89
CA THR A 103 4.58 23.22 14.43
C THR A 103 5.59 22.80 13.38
N ASP A 104 6.52 23.69 13.04
CA ASP A 104 7.67 23.34 12.18
C ASP A 104 8.71 22.50 12.94
N ASP A 105 8.50 22.30 14.25
CA ASP A 105 9.34 21.47 15.09
C ASP A 105 9.23 19.99 14.68
N LYS A 106 10.40 19.33 14.67
CA LYS A 106 10.54 17.91 14.36
C LYS A 106 9.84 17.09 15.43
N LEU A 107 8.90 16.24 15.02
CA LEU A 107 8.11 15.44 15.95
C LEU A 107 8.86 14.19 16.43
N PHE A 108 9.60 13.55 15.52
CA PHE A 108 10.41 12.36 15.82
C PHE A 108 11.89 12.62 15.51
N ILE A 109 12.40 12.14 14.37
CA ILE A 109 13.80 12.22 13.98
C ILE A 109 14.04 13.49 13.15
N SER A 110 13.31 13.62 12.05
CA SER A 110 13.54 14.63 11.03
C SER A 110 12.27 15.25 10.45
N TRP A 111 11.09 14.63 10.65
CA TRP A 111 9.85 15.08 10.02
C TRP A 111 9.02 15.99 10.94
N PRO A 112 8.52 17.13 10.43
CA PRO A 112 7.44 17.86 11.07
C PRO A 112 6.11 17.11 10.89
N THR A 113 5.12 17.44 11.71
CA THR A 113 3.79 16.78 11.71
C THR A 113 3.14 16.78 10.31
N ILE A 114 3.24 17.88 9.57
CA ILE A 114 2.65 18.06 8.24
C ILE A 114 3.09 16.98 7.26
N LYS A 115 4.36 16.57 7.32
CA LYS A 115 4.93 15.60 6.39
C LYS A 115 4.32 14.20 6.54
N PHE A 116 3.81 13.86 7.73
CA PHE A 116 3.07 12.60 7.93
C PHE A 116 1.72 12.61 7.22
N GLY A 117 1.02 13.75 7.21
CA GLY A 117 -0.21 13.93 6.45
C GLY A 117 0.01 13.81 4.95
N GLU A 118 1.03 14.51 4.42
CA GLU A 118 1.40 14.48 2.99
C GLU A 118 1.81 13.07 2.54
N ALA A 119 2.58 12.37 3.38
CA ALA A 119 3.00 10.99 3.11
C ALA A 119 1.78 10.05 3.06
N ALA A 120 0.88 10.14 4.03
CA ALA A 120 -0.33 9.32 4.07
C ALA A 120 -1.27 9.59 2.89
N GLU A 121 -1.39 10.84 2.44
CA GLU A 121 -2.14 11.19 1.24
C GLU A 121 -1.54 10.56 -0.02
N THR A 122 -0.21 10.66 -0.18
CA THR A 122 0.51 10.06 -1.30
C THR A 122 0.34 8.55 -1.33
N ILE A 123 0.46 7.89 -0.16
CA ILE A 123 0.26 6.45 -0.01
C ILE A 123 -1.17 6.06 -0.38
N HIS A 124 -2.17 6.70 0.24
CA HIS A 124 -3.58 6.41 -0.05
C HIS A 124 -3.88 6.53 -1.55
N LYS A 125 -3.47 7.62 -2.20
CA LYS A 125 -3.74 7.86 -3.62
C LYS A 125 -3.17 6.77 -4.51
N ALA A 126 -1.95 6.33 -4.26
CA ALA A 126 -1.33 5.26 -5.05
C ALA A 126 -2.09 3.93 -4.93
N TYR A 127 -2.44 3.52 -3.71
CA TYR A 127 -3.19 2.29 -3.46
C TYR A 127 -4.63 2.37 -3.98
N GLU A 128 -5.27 3.54 -3.92
CA GLU A 128 -6.58 3.77 -4.52
C GLU A 128 -6.55 3.59 -6.05
N MET A 129 -5.54 4.15 -6.71
CA MET A 129 -5.37 4.02 -8.16
C MET A 129 -5.09 2.56 -8.56
N GLU A 130 -4.25 1.87 -7.78
CA GLU A 130 -3.96 0.45 -8.00
C GLU A 130 -5.20 -0.44 -7.81
N ALA A 131 -6.01 -0.19 -6.78
CA ALA A 131 -7.26 -0.93 -6.55
C ALA A 131 -8.25 -0.76 -7.72
N LYS A 132 -8.41 0.48 -8.21
CA LYS A 132 -9.24 0.78 -9.39
C LYS A 132 -8.77 0.04 -10.64
N LEU A 133 -7.45 -0.02 -10.86
CA LEU A 133 -6.88 -0.79 -11.96
C LEU A 133 -7.18 -2.29 -11.83
N LYS A 134 -7.01 -2.86 -10.64
CA LYS A 134 -7.30 -4.28 -10.37
C LYS A 134 -8.78 -4.62 -10.54
N ARG A 135 -9.71 -3.72 -10.19
CA ARG A 135 -11.14 -3.84 -10.50
C ARG A 135 -11.41 -3.87 -12.00
N ASN A 136 -10.79 -2.95 -12.75
CA ASN A 136 -10.95 -2.94 -14.21
C ASN A 136 -10.39 -4.22 -14.85
N LEU A 137 -9.30 -4.78 -14.33
CA LEU A 137 -8.78 -6.08 -14.77
C LEU A 137 -9.78 -7.21 -14.50
N LEU A 138 -10.36 -7.27 -13.29
CA LEU A 138 -11.37 -8.27 -12.92
C LEU A 138 -12.56 -8.25 -13.89
N GLU A 139 -13.06 -7.07 -14.25
CA GLU A 139 -14.19 -6.92 -15.18
C GLU A 139 -13.88 -7.51 -16.57
N ASN A 140 -12.61 -7.52 -16.99
CA ASN A 140 -12.20 -7.89 -18.35
C ASN A 140 -11.53 -9.26 -18.45
N VAL A 141 -11.07 -9.83 -17.33
CA VAL A 141 -10.20 -11.02 -17.33
C VAL A 141 -10.85 -12.24 -17.98
N ALA A 142 -12.14 -12.46 -17.74
CA ALA A 142 -12.84 -13.63 -18.23
C ALA A 142 -13.45 -13.45 -19.63
N HIS A 143 -13.36 -12.24 -20.20
CA HIS A 143 -13.83 -11.93 -21.55
C HIS A 143 -12.71 -12.09 -22.59
N ASN A 144 -11.46 -11.91 -22.18
CA ASN A 144 -10.30 -12.00 -23.06
C ASN A 144 -9.62 -13.37 -22.97
N TYR A 145 -9.43 -14.05 -24.10
CA TYR A 145 -8.87 -15.42 -24.15
C TYR A 145 -7.64 -15.58 -25.04
N THR A 146 -7.17 -14.51 -25.70
CA THR A 146 -5.91 -14.57 -26.45
C THR A 146 -4.73 -14.51 -25.49
N GLU A 147 -3.62 -15.14 -25.87
CA GLU A 147 -2.40 -15.17 -25.06
C GLU A 147 -1.85 -13.77 -24.77
N SER A 148 -1.96 -12.84 -25.72
CA SER A 148 -1.56 -11.44 -25.53
C SER A 148 -2.33 -10.76 -24.39
N TRP A 149 -3.65 -10.94 -24.33
CA TRP A 149 -4.48 -10.35 -23.29
C TRP A 149 -4.26 -11.01 -21.92
N LYS A 150 -4.11 -12.34 -21.88
CA LYS A 150 -3.76 -13.07 -20.65
C LYS A 150 -2.45 -12.55 -20.06
N MET A 151 -1.43 -12.43 -20.91
CA MET A 151 -0.12 -11.92 -20.49
C MET A 151 -0.21 -10.47 -20.01
N LEU A 152 -0.97 -9.61 -20.71
CA LEU A 152 -1.20 -8.23 -20.30
C LEU A 152 -1.88 -8.15 -18.93
N HIS A 153 -2.94 -8.92 -18.69
CA HIS A 153 -3.63 -8.92 -17.39
C HIS A 153 -2.70 -9.37 -16.27
N LEU A 154 -1.95 -10.47 -16.48
CA LEU A 154 -0.98 -10.98 -15.51
C LEU A 154 0.12 -9.96 -15.22
N ALA A 155 0.74 -9.40 -16.26
CA ALA A 155 1.82 -8.42 -16.11
C ALA A 155 1.33 -7.17 -15.38
N THR A 156 0.15 -6.66 -15.75
CA THR A 156 -0.44 -5.49 -15.11
C THR A 156 -0.71 -5.74 -13.62
N TRP A 157 -1.26 -6.91 -13.28
CA TRP A 157 -1.55 -7.23 -11.89
C TRP A 157 -0.28 -7.36 -11.05
N VAL A 158 0.74 -8.06 -11.57
CA VAL A 158 2.02 -8.35 -10.88
C VAL A 158 2.86 -7.09 -10.70
N TYR A 159 2.89 -6.20 -11.69
CA TYR A 159 3.79 -5.05 -11.69
C TYR A 159 3.34 -3.92 -10.74
N GLU A 160 2.04 -3.79 -10.48
CA GLU A 160 1.45 -2.71 -9.67
C GLU A 160 1.92 -1.31 -10.08
N PRO A 161 1.57 -0.83 -11.29
CA PRO A 161 2.16 0.37 -11.88
C PRO A 161 2.00 1.65 -11.04
N PHE A 162 1.04 1.70 -10.12
CA PHE A 162 0.86 2.85 -9.23
C PHE A 162 1.67 2.76 -7.94
N ILE A 163 2.19 1.58 -7.59
CA ILE A 163 3.09 1.35 -6.45
C ILE A 163 4.54 1.48 -6.93
N THR A 164 4.94 2.74 -7.17
CA THR A 164 6.27 3.07 -7.72
C THR A 164 7.40 2.89 -6.70
N GLU A 165 8.64 2.78 -7.18
CA GLU A 165 9.84 2.74 -6.31
C GLU A 165 9.92 3.97 -5.38
N ASN A 166 9.54 5.16 -5.85
CA ASN A 166 9.48 6.36 -5.03
C ASN A 166 8.49 6.22 -3.87
N LEU A 167 7.36 5.53 -4.08
CA LEU A 167 6.41 5.24 -3.02
C LEU A 167 6.99 4.26 -2.00
N THR A 168 7.72 3.24 -2.46
CA THR A 168 8.44 2.31 -1.58
C THR A 168 9.48 3.03 -0.72
N ILE A 169 10.22 3.98 -1.30
CA ILE A 169 11.18 4.82 -0.57
C ILE A 169 10.45 5.70 0.47
N LEU A 170 9.30 6.27 0.11
CA LEU A 170 8.48 7.07 1.03
C LEU A 170 7.98 6.22 2.21
N LEU A 171 7.49 5.00 1.94
CA LEU A 171 7.05 4.06 2.96
C LEU A 171 8.19 3.68 3.92
N ASN A 172 9.34 3.31 3.37
CA ASN A 172 10.53 3.01 4.19
C ASN A 172 10.94 4.21 5.04
N SER A 173 10.88 5.42 4.48
CA SER A 173 11.20 6.65 5.21
C SER A 173 10.21 6.90 6.35
N LEU A 174 8.92 6.69 6.12
CA LEU A 174 7.86 6.83 7.12
C LEU A 174 8.06 5.84 8.30
N PHE A 175 8.42 4.59 8.00
CA PHE A 175 8.67 3.57 9.02
C PHE A 175 9.96 3.82 9.79
N ILE A 176 11.03 4.27 9.12
CA ILE A 176 12.29 4.65 9.77
C ILE A 176 12.05 5.83 10.73
N GLU A 177 11.30 6.83 10.28
CA GLU A 177 11.03 8.05 11.05
C GLU A 177 10.29 7.76 12.36
N THR A 178 9.43 6.74 12.36
CA THR A 178 8.63 6.32 13.53
C THR A 178 9.25 5.18 14.33
N GLY A 179 10.35 4.58 13.86
CA GLY A 179 11.06 3.51 14.56
C GLY A 179 10.52 2.09 14.35
N HIS A 180 9.71 1.86 13.31
CA HIS A 180 9.10 0.56 12.96
C HIS A 180 10.04 -0.38 12.18
N LYS A 181 11.35 -0.35 12.46
CA LYS A 181 12.34 -1.26 11.84
C LYS A 181 12.52 -2.55 12.64
#